data_AF-A0A530GWF7-F1
#
_entry.id   AF-A0A530GWF7-F1
#
_cell.length_a   1.000
_cell.length_b   1.000
_cell.length_c   1.000
_cell.angle_alpha   90.00
_cell.angle_beta   90.00
_cell.angle_gamma   90.00
#
_symmetry.space_group_name_H-M   'P 1'
#
loop_
_entity.id
_entity.type
_entity.pdbx_description
1 polymer ?
#
loop_
_entity_poly.entity_id
_entity_poly.type
_entity_poly.pdbx_seq_one_letter_code
_entity_poly.pdbx_strand_id
1 'polypeptide(L)' 'MPEFVLPPPATASVAIAGSTERFAVRRIFCVGRNYAAHARELGNDERDPPFFFT' A
#
# COMPACT_ATOMS: atom_id res chain seq x y z
N MET A 1 -2.75 25.78 12.75
CA MET A 1 -2.40 24.34 12.76
C MET A 1 -2.66 23.83 14.17
N PRO A 2 -3.21 22.61 14.34
CA PRO A 2 -3.40 22.07 15.67
C PRO A 2 -2.05 21.93 16.40
N GLU A 3 -2.02 22.22 17.70
CA GLU A 3 -0.90 21.89 18.56
C GLU A 3 -1.00 20.42 18.97
N PHE A 4 0.09 19.68 18.77
CA PHE A 4 0.18 18.29 19.16
C PHE A 4 0.95 18.17 20.48
N VAL A 5 0.44 17.34 21.39
CA VAL A 5 1.12 17.00 22.65
C VAL A 5 2.45 16.26 22.45
N LEU A 6 2.65 15.65 21.28
CA LEU A 6 3.90 15.03 20.86
C LEU A 6 4.21 15.45 19.43
N PRO A 7 5.49 15.52 19.02
CA PRO A 7 5.84 15.79 17.62
C PRO A 7 5.20 14.75 16.69
N PRO A 8 4.54 15.17 15.60
CA PRO A 8 4.02 14.22 14.63
C PRO A 8 5.19 13.46 13.98
N PRO A 9 5.01 12.16 13.66
CA PRO A 9 6.03 11.42 12.94
C PRO A 9 6.28 12.06 11.58
N ALA A 10 7.50 11.88 11.06
CA ALA A 10 7.81 12.29 9.70
C ALA A 10 6.87 11.61 8.69
N THR A 11 6.43 12.36 7.68
CA THR A 11 5.53 11.83 6.64
C THR A 11 6.23 10.73 5.85
N ALA A 12 5.64 9.54 5.85
CA ALA A 12 6.06 8.45 4.99
C ALA A 12 6.05 8.91 3.52
N SER A 13 7.12 8.63 2.79
CA SER A 13 7.26 9.07 1.41
C SER A 13 8.04 8.07 0.57
N VAL A 14 7.93 8.21 -0.75
CA VAL A 14 8.69 7.43 -1.73
C VAL A 14 9.54 8.38 -2.57
N ALA A 15 10.70 7.89 -3.04
CA ALA A 15 11.58 8.65 -3.90
C ALA A 15 10.96 8.81 -5.29
N ILE A 16 11.14 9.97 -5.90
CA ILE A 16 10.79 10.21 -7.30
C ILE A 16 12.09 10.04 -8.11
N ALA A 17 12.08 9.17 -9.12
CA ALA A 17 13.26 8.92 -9.94
C ALA A 17 13.76 10.21 -10.62
N GLY A 18 15.04 10.54 -10.43
CA GLY A 18 15.66 11.75 -11.00
C GLY A 18 15.31 13.07 -10.30
N SER A 19 14.62 13.06 -9.16
CA SER A 19 14.31 14.26 -8.37
C SER A 19 14.74 14.11 -6.91
N THR A 20 15.04 15.24 -6.26
CA THR A 20 15.22 15.34 -4.81
C THR A 20 13.89 15.47 -4.07
N GLU A 21 12.81 15.74 -4.78
CA GLU A 21 11.45 15.77 -4.24
C GLU A 21 10.94 14.37 -3.90
N ARG A 22 9.90 14.32 -3.06
CA ARG A 22 9.37 13.10 -2.44
C ARG A 22 7.86 13.03 -2.61
N PHE A 23 7.34 11.85 -2.97
CA PHE A 23 5.89 11.62 -3.02
C PHE A 23 5.37 11.24 -1.63
N ALA A 24 4.48 12.04 -1.05
CA ALA A 24 3.91 11.78 0.27
C ALA A 24 2.87 10.65 0.21
N VAL A 25 3.10 9.58 0.97
CA VAL A 25 2.19 8.43 1.03
C VAL A 25 1.02 8.74 1.97
N ARG A 26 -0.21 8.47 1.53
CA ARG A 26 -1.42 8.67 2.34
C ARG A 26 -2.02 7.36 2.86
N ARG A 27 -2.33 6.43 1.96
CA ARG A 27 -2.84 5.08 2.26
C ARG A 27 -2.21 4.09 1.30
N ILE A 28 -2.02 2.86 1.77
CA ILE A 28 -1.56 1.74 0.95
C ILE A 28 -2.76 0.82 0.81
N PHE A 29 -3.11 0.47 -0.43
CA PHE A 29 -4.14 -0.51 -0.73
C PHE A 29 -3.47 -1.68 -1.42
N CYS A 30 -3.71 -2.87 -0.91
CA CYS A 30 -3.14 -4.10 -1.42
C CYS A 30 -4.25 -4.95 -2.02
N VAL A 31 -3.97 -5.59 -3.17
CA VAL A 31 -4.92 -6.49 -3.84
C VAL A 31 -4.49 -7.93 -3.61
N GLY A 32 -5.32 -8.70 -2.91
CA GLY A 32 -5.14 -10.13 -2.73
C GLY A 32 -5.66 -10.93 -3.92
N ARG A 33 -5.04 -12.08 -4.20
CA ARG A 33 -5.42 -13.01 -5.29
C ARG A 33 -5.47 -12.36 -6.69
N ASN A 34 -4.60 -11.38 -6.95
CA ASN A 34 -4.58 -10.67 -8.23
C ASN A 34 -3.91 -11.47 -9.38
N TYR A 35 -3.39 -12.66 -9.11
CA TYR A 35 -2.79 -13.56 -10.09
C TYR A 35 -3.28 -14.99 -9.85
N ALA A 36 -3.78 -15.63 -10.91
CA ALA A 36 -4.31 -16.99 -10.89
C ALA A 36 -3.33 -18.04 -10.33
N ALA A 37 -2.06 -18.00 -10.77
CA ALA A 37 -1.04 -18.92 -10.30
C ALA A 37 -0.79 -18.80 -8.79
N HIS A 38 -0.76 -17.56 -8.27
CA HIS A 38 -0.57 -17.31 -6.85
C HIS A 38 -1.81 -17.66 -6.02
N ALA A 39 -3.01 -17.45 -6.58
CA ALA A 39 -4.25 -17.93 -5.97
C ALA A 39 -4.23 -19.45 -5.77
N ARG A 40 -3.86 -20.21 -6.82
CA ARG A 40 -3.71 -21.68 -6.78
C ARG A 40 -2.66 -22.15 -5.77
N GLU A 41 -1.49 -21.52 -5.76
CA GLU A 41 -0.38 -21.84 -4.86
C GLU A 41 -0.84 -21.84 -3.39
N LEU A 42 -1.69 -20.88 -3.05
CA LEU A 42 -2.26 -20.72 -1.71
C LEU A 42 -3.55 -21.52 -1.49
N GLY A 43 -3.91 -22.44 -2.40
CA GLY A 43 -5.10 -23.28 -2.30
C GLY A 43 -6.43 -22.56 -2.51
N ASN A 44 -6.42 -21.38 -3.14
CA ASN A 44 -7.63 -20.61 -3.42
C ASN A 44 -8.23 -20.99 -4.79
N ASP A 45 -9.55 -20.82 -4.93
CA ASP A 45 -10.23 -20.92 -6.22
C ASP A 45 -9.91 -19.67 -7.07
N GLU A 46 -9.45 -19.88 -8.30
CA GLU A 46 -9.16 -18.78 -9.25
C GLU A 46 -10.42 -18.01 -9.69
N ARG A 47 -11.60 -18.60 -9.47
CA ARG A 47 -12.89 -17.97 -9.76
C ARG A 47 -13.34 -17.01 -8.66
N ASP A 48 -12.75 -17.11 -7.46
CA ASP A 48 -12.99 -16.12 -6.41
C ASP A 48 -12.41 -14.76 -6.85
N PRO A 49 -13.16 -13.65 -6.68
CA PRO A 49 -12.68 -12.35 -7.10
C PRO A 49 -11.47 -11.88 -6.26
N PRO A 50 -10.63 -10.99 -6.81
CA PRO A 50 -9.64 -10.26 -6.03
C PRO A 50 -10.31 -9.43 -4.94
N PHE A 51 -9.58 -9.18 -3.84
CA PHE A 51 -10.07 -8.37 -2.73
C PHE A 51 -9.03 -7.35 -2.27
N PHE A 52 -9.48 -6.29 -1.58
CA PHE A 52 -8.61 -5.24 -1.05
C PHE A 52 -8.39 -5.40 0.45
N PHE A 53 -7.18 -5.07 0.90
CA PHE A 53 -6.84 -4.84 2.31
C PHE A 53 -5.92 -3.62 2.43
N THR A 54 -5.82 -3.07 3.64
CA THR A 54 -5.06 -1.84 3.94
C THR A 54 -4.10 -2.05 5.09
#